data_AF-A0A8B0SP51-F1
#
_entry.id   AF-A0A8B0SP51-F1
#
_cell.length_a   1.000
_cell.length_b   1.000
_cell.length_c   1.000
_cell.angle_alpha   90.00
_cell.angle_beta   90.00
_cell.angle_gamma   90.00
#
_symmetry.space_group_name_H-M   'P 1'
#
loop_
_entity.id
_entity.type
_entity.pdbx_description
1 polymer ?
#
loop_
_entity_poly.entity_id
_entity_poly.type
_entity_poly.pdbx_seq_one_letter_code
_entity_poly.pdbx_strand_id
1 'polypeptide(L)'
;MKTLLASIALLIAATDLQATVSEYTEFFIPYQRTQSEFVCLHKQIMEAEFGIPLPSMMMGIFSETKTLHQHLGGTNTYANINMLVKGTTTIPYTYNFDRYTSSGITEYSFTLNMAGFNTLNGNTVAGRQKTKDTAKLALIAMLKTAESLHGAGNFRLWVKFTNLPAQTGLTGSVLFAGGTDWPTWPYTASSSVYHTYTSEMIDTDC
;
A
#
# COMPACT_ATOMS: atom_id res chain seq x y z
N MET A 1 54.56 37.49 27.82
CA MET A 1 54.19 37.27 26.40
C MET A 1 52.97 36.37 26.36
N LYS A 2 51.88 36.84 25.72
CA LYS A 2 50.93 36.12 24.84
C LYS A 2 50.45 34.72 25.31
N THR A 3 49.18 34.35 25.41
CA THR A 3 47.90 34.92 24.94
C THR A 3 46.80 33.96 25.41
N LEU A 4 45.73 34.53 25.97
CA LEU A 4 44.31 34.27 25.64
C LEU A 4 43.79 32.86 25.30
N LEU A 5 42.75 32.47 26.06
CA LEU A 5 41.39 32.07 25.60
C LEU A 5 41.27 31.22 24.33
N ALA A 6 40.62 30.06 24.44
CA ALA A 6 39.27 29.89 23.92
C ALA A 6 38.79 28.45 24.11
N SER A 7 37.72 28.30 24.89
CA SER A 7 36.77 27.20 24.77
C SER A 7 36.30 27.11 23.31
N ILE A 8 36.53 25.99 22.64
CA ILE A 8 35.82 25.66 21.40
C ILE A 8 34.91 24.50 21.73
N ALA A 9 33.68 24.86 22.08
CA ALA A 9 32.54 23.99 21.90
C ALA A 9 32.49 23.60 20.41
N LEU A 10 32.88 22.36 20.10
CA LEU A 10 32.45 21.76 18.85
C LEU A 10 30.98 21.35 19.02
N LEU A 11 30.09 22.32 18.81
CA LEU A 11 28.81 22.02 18.17
C LEU A 11 29.16 21.52 16.76
N ILE A 12 29.27 20.20 16.62
CA ILE A 12 29.08 19.58 15.31
C ILE A 12 27.59 19.68 15.08
N ALA A 13 27.20 20.64 14.23
CA ALA A 13 25.89 20.62 13.59
C ALA A 13 25.79 19.28 12.85
N ALA A 14 25.08 18.33 13.43
CA ALA A 14 24.55 17.20 12.71
C ALA A 14 23.52 17.77 11.74
N THR A 15 23.96 18.14 10.54
CA THR A 15 23.05 18.21 9.41
C THR A 15 22.54 16.79 9.21
N ASP A 16 21.23 16.60 9.34
CA ASP A 16 20.49 15.35 9.16
C ASP A 16 20.77 14.74 7.78
N LEU A 17 21.92 14.10 7.61
CA LEU A 17 22.08 13.01 6.65
C LEU A 17 21.33 11.84 7.28
N GLN A 18 20.04 11.75 6.97
CA GLN A 18 19.22 10.59 7.28
C GLN A 18 19.91 9.37 6.67
N ALA A 19 20.60 8.60 7.51
CA ALA A 19 21.22 7.36 7.08
C ALA A 19 20.09 6.44 6.61
N THR A 20 20.07 6.09 5.33
CA THR A 20 19.20 5.05 4.80
C THR A 20 19.65 3.73 5.41
N VAL A 21 19.05 3.34 6.53
CA VAL A 21 19.26 2.02 7.14
C VAL A 21 18.31 1.04 6.48
N SER A 22 18.77 -0.18 6.23
CA SER A 22 17.90 -1.25 5.75
C SER A 22 17.45 -2.14 6.91
N GLU A 23 16.15 -2.44 6.98
CA GLU A 23 15.54 -3.26 8.02
C GLU A 23 14.44 -4.16 7.44
N TYR A 24 14.25 -5.34 8.01
CA TYR A 24 13.10 -6.18 7.69
C TYR A 24 11.82 -5.60 8.28
N THR A 25 10.85 -5.30 7.43
CA THR A 25 9.55 -4.76 7.86
C THR A 25 8.38 -5.51 7.22
N GLU A 26 7.22 -5.35 7.86
CA GLU A 26 6.01 -6.05 7.47
C GLU A 26 5.20 -5.25 6.45
N PHE A 27 4.66 -5.94 5.44
CA PHE A 27 3.67 -5.39 4.53
C PHE A 27 2.51 -6.38 4.35
N PHE A 28 1.38 -5.89 3.88
CA PHE A 28 0.17 -6.69 3.70
C PHE A 28 -0.16 -6.83 2.22
N ILE A 29 -0.54 -8.04 1.83
CA ILE A 29 -1.12 -8.33 0.51
C ILE A 29 -2.52 -8.92 0.67
N PRO A 30 -3.45 -8.60 -0.23
CA PRO A 30 -4.71 -9.31 -0.31
C PRO A 30 -4.51 -10.63 -1.03
N TYR A 31 -5.10 -11.69 -0.48
CA TYR A 31 -5.08 -13.03 -1.09
C TYR A 31 -6.45 -13.69 -0.94
N GLN A 32 -6.74 -14.62 -1.85
CA GLN A 32 -7.95 -15.42 -1.79
C GLN A 32 -7.64 -16.84 -1.31
N ARG A 33 -8.32 -17.31 -0.27
CA ARG A 33 -8.19 -18.70 0.19
C ARG A 33 -8.78 -19.63 -0.86
N THR A 34 -7.99 -20.59 -1.34
CA THR A 34 -8.38 -21.50 -2.43
C THR A 34 -9.60 -22.37 -2.08
N GLN A 35 -9.81 -22.70 -0.81
CA GLN A 35 -10.87 -23.62 -0.38
C GLN A 35 -12.20 -22.93 -0.05
N SER A 36 -12.18 -21.68 0.41
CA SER A 36 -13.38 -20.97 0.88
C SER A 36 -13.71 -19.72 0.05
N GLU A 37 -12.87 -19.36 -0.92
CA GLU A 37 -12.96 -18.13 -1.71
C GLU A 37 -12.91 -16.83 -0.89
N PHE A 38 -12.65 -16.91 0.42
CA PHE A 38 -12.51 -15.76 1.31
C PHE A 38 -11.33 -14.88 0.89
N VAL A 39 -11.58 -13.59 0.81
CA VAL A 39 -10.53 -12.60 0.56
C VAL A 39 -10.03 -12.09 1.90
N CYS A 40 -8.74 -12.34 2.17
CA CYS A 40 -8.08 -12.01 3.42
C CYS A 40 -6.83 -11.16 3.18
N LEU A 41 -6.27 -10.60 4.25
CA LEU A 41 -4.95 -10.00 4.22
C LEU A 41 -3.90 -10.98 4.75
N HIS A 42 -2.82 -11.14 4.02
CA HIS A 42 -1.67 -11.90 4.46
C HIS A 42 -0.51 -10.95 4.75
N LYS A 43 0.06 -11.11 5.93
CA LYS A 43 1.27 -10.41 6.35
C LYS A 43 2.48 -11.05 5.67
N GLN A 44 3.35 -10.24 5.10
CA GLN A 44 4.62 -10.60 4.50
C GLN A 44 5.73 -9.76 5.11
N ILE A 45 6.98 -10.20 4.94
CA ILE A 45 8.17 -9.49 5.43
C ILE A 45 9.08 -9.25 4.22
N MET A 46 9.64 -8.05 4.12
CA MET A 46 10.70 -7.74 3.15
C MET A 46 11.72 -6.79 3.76
N GLU A 47 12.92 -6.77 3.18
CA GLU A 47 13.93 -5.76 3.48
C GLU A 47 13.49 -4.40 2.91
N ALA A 48 13.46 -3.38 3.76
CA ALA A 48 13.00 -2.04 3.48
C ALA A 48 14.12 -1.03 3.65
N GLU A 49 14.12 0.05 2.87
CA GLU A 49 14.97 1.21 3.11
C GLU A 49 14.23 2.23 3.98
N PHE A 50 14.73 2.49 5.20
CA PHE A 50 14.06 3.29 6.23
C PHE A 50 14.19 4.81 6.07
N GLY A 51 14.69 5.29 4.93
CA GLY A 51 14.59 6.70 4.54
C GLY A 51 13.19 7.07 4.02
N ILE A 52 12.44 6.09 3.51
CA ILE A 52 11.09 6.22 2.94
C ILE A 52 10.32 4.90 3.10
N PRO A 53 9.90 4.53 4.33
CA PRO A 53 9.55 3.14 4.64
C PRO A 53 8.31 2.65 3.89
N LEU A 54 7.26 3.47 3.72
CA LEU A 54 6.08 3.04 2.96
C LEU A 54 6.35 2.94 1.45
N PRO A 55 6.99 3.91 0.76
CA PRO A 55 7.37 3.77 -0.65
C PRO A 55 8.18 2.50 -0.96
N SER A 56 9.11 2.11 -0.08
CA SER A 56 9.85 0.84 -0.19
C SER A 56 8.90 -0.36 -0.16
N MET A 57 7.88 -0.35 0.71
CA MET A 57 6.89 -1.43 0.81
C MET A 57 5.94 -1.53 -0.36
N MET A 58 5.74 -0.46 -1.12
CA MET A 58 4.91 -0.49 -2.33
C MET A 58 5.42 -1.49 -3.36
N MET A 59 6.75 -1.69 -3.41
CA MET A 59 7.36 -2.73 -4.24
C MET A 59 6.86 -4.12 -3.84
N GLY A 60 6.79 -4.42 -2.55
CA GLY A 60 6.25 -5.69 -2.05
C GLY A 60 4.76 -5.83 -2.30
N ILE A 61 3.98 -4.80 -1.96
CA ILE A 61 2.51 -4.81 -2.09
C ILE A 61 2.06 -5.11 -3.52
N PHE A 62 2.76 -4.59 -4.53
CA PHE A 62 2.42 -4.76 -5.95
C PHE A 62 3.29 -5.77 -6.71
N SER A 63 4.02 -6.63 -6.00
CA SER A 63 4.77 -7.74 -6.59
C SER A 63 4.09 -9.08 -6.37
N GLU A 64 4.45 -10.07 -7.20
CA GLU A 64 4.00 -11.44 -6.98
C GLU A 64 4.46 -11.93 -5.60
N THR A 65 3.58 -12.61 -4.89
CA THR A 65 3.90 -13.36 -3.68
C THR A 65 3.57 -14.81 -3.95
N LYS A 66 4.60 -15.66 -4.06
CA LYS A 66 4.43 -17.07 -4.44
C LYS A 66 4.41 -17.96 -3.23
N THR A 67 3.40 -18.82 -3.14
CA THR A 67 3.35 -19.92 -2.17
C THR A 67 3.35 -21.27 -2.88
N LEU A 68 3.78 -22.31 -2.17
CA LEU A 68 3.76 -23.67 -2.68
C LEU A 68 2.31 -24.19 -2.69
N HIS A 69 1.79 -24.45 -3.88
CA HIS A 69 0.53 -25.14 -4.07
C HIS A 69 0.80 -26.65 -4.07
N GLN A 70 0.40 -27.32 -2.99
CA GLN A 70 0.55 -28.77 -2.85
C GLN A 70 -0.56 -29.50 -3.59
N HIS A 71 -0.19 -30.47 -4.43
CA HIS A 71 -1.15 -31.29 -5.17
C HIS A 71 -1.14 -32.73 -4.66
N LEU A 72 -2.31 -33.26 -4.30
CA LEU A 72 -2.45 -34.66 -3.90
C LEU A 72 -2.32 -35.56 -5.15
N GLY A 73 -1.12 -36.11 -5.38
CA GLY A 73 -0.85 -37.04 -6.49
C GLY A 73 -0.22 -36.41 -7.74
N GLY A 74 0.34 -35.19 -7.64
CA GLY A 74 1.02 -34.51 -8.75
C GLY A 74 2.29 -33.78 -8.32
N THR A 75 2.88 -33.00 -9.24
CA THR A 75 4.03 -32.15 -8.93
C THR A 75 3.55 -30.86 -8.28
N ASN A 76 4.15 -30.48 -7.15
CA ASN A 76 3.85 -29.21 -6.49
C ASN A 76 4.29 -28.03 -7.37
N THR A 77 3.49 -26.97 -7.40
CA THR A 77 3.78 -25.77 -8.20
C THR A 77 3.76 -24.53 -7.32
N TYR A 78 4.62 -23.55 -7.61
CA TYR A 78 4.51 -22.24 -6.98
C TYR A 78 3.45 -21.40 -7.68
N ALA A 79 2.48 -20.89 -6.92
CA ALA A 79 1.40 -20.05 -7.42
C ALA A 79 1.45 -18.67 -6.75
N ASN A 80 1.27 -17.61 -7.54
CA ASN A 80 1.08 -16.27 -6.98
C ASN A 80 -0.26 -16.22 -6.23
N ILE A 81 -0.23 -15.72 -4.99
CA ILE A 81 -1.41 -15.52 -4.15
C ILE A 81 -1.82 -14.06 -4.03
N ASN A 82 -0.95 -13.11 -4.40
CA ASN A 82 -1.27 -11.69 -4.32
C ASN A 82 -2.30 -11.31 -5.39
N MET A 83 -3.51 -10.93 -4.96
CA MET A 83 -4.61 -10.55 -5.84
C MET A 83 -4.37 -9.23 -6.60
N LEU A 84 -3.35 -8.46 -6.21
CA LEU A 84 -2.95 -7.22 -6.89
C LEU A 84 -2.03 -7.46 -8.09
N VAL A 85 -1.68 -8.72 -8.35
CA VAL A 85 -0.83 -9.12 -9.48
C VAL A 85 -1.43 -10.30 -10.23
N LYS A 86 -1.55 -10.19 -11.55
CA LYS A 86 -2.07 -11.26 -12.41
C LYS A 86 -1.24 -11.41 -13.67
N GLY A 87 -0.45 -12.48 -13.73
CA GLY A 87 0.54 -12.67 -14.79
C GLY A 87 1.51 -11.50 -14.80
N THR A 88 1.66 -10.84 -15.95
CA THR A 88 2.50 -9.64 -16.08
C THR A 88 1.81 -8.34 -15.68
N THR A 89 0.54 -8.39 -15.27
CA THR A 89 -0.23 -7.19 -14.90
C THR A 89 -0.07 -6.90 -13.41
N THR A 90 0.56 -5.78 -13.10
CA THR A 90 0.65 -5.18 -11.75
C THR A 90 -0.09 -3.84 -11.74
N ILE A 91 -0.16 -3.17 -10.59
CA ILE A 91 -0.65 -1.79 -10.48
C ILE A 91 0.56 -0.85 -10.49
N PRO A 92 0.84 -0.14 -11.60
CA PRO A 92 1.87 0.89 -11.58
C PRO A 92 1.50 1.98 -10.57
N TYR A 93 2.47 2.36 -9.76
CA TYR A 93 2.33 3.44 -8.80
C TYR A 93 3.36 4.52 -9.04
N THR A 94 3.00 5.76 -8.73
CA THR A 94 3.89 6.91 -8.67
C THR A 94 3.88 7.43 -7.26
N TYR A 95 5.06 7.47 -6.64
CA TYR A 95 5.26 8.15 -5.37
C TYR A 95 5.33 9.66 -5.63
N ASN A 96 4.47 10.44 -4.97
CA ASN A 96 4.37 11.88 -5.17
C ASN A 96 5.15 12.66 -4.09
N PHE A 97 4.96 12.28 -2.82
CA PHE A 97 5.70 12.83 -1.69
C PHE A 97 5.56 11.96 -0.43
N ASP A 98 6.44 12.20 0.52
CA ASP A 98 6.25 11.96 1.93
C ASP A 98 6.57 13.23 2.73
N ARG A 99 5.94 13.39 3.89
CA ARG A 99 6.19 14.51 4.81
C ARG A 99 6.08 14.01 6.24
N TYR A 100 6.95 14.50 7.10
CA TYR A 100 6.80 14.34 8.54
C TYR A 100 6.32 15.66 9.15
N THR A 101 5.12 15.66 9.73
CA THR A 101 4.54 16.88 10.29
C THR A 101 5.14 17.20 11.65
N SER A 102 5.03 18.47 12.07
CA SER A 102 5.43 18.90 13.42
C SER A 102 4.63 18.21 14.54
N SER A 103 3.47 17.63 14.24
CA SER A 103 2.66 16.84 15.17
C SER A 103 3.05 15.36 15.23
N GLY A 104 4.13 14.96 14.55
CA GLY A 104 4.62 13.58 14.52
C GLY A 104 3.82 12.63 13.61
N ILE A 105 3.06 13.16 12.65
CA ILE A 105 2.29 12.36 11.69
C ILE A 105 3.11 12.19 10.41
N THR A 106 3.19 10.96 9.91
CA THR A 106 3.82 10.68 8.62
C THR A 106 2.78 10.69 7.51
N GLU A 107 2.99 11.55 6.52
CA GLU A 107 2.11 11.77 5.39
C GLU A 107 2.72 11.15 4.15
N TYR A 108 1.95 10.37 3.38
CA TYR A 108 2.40 9.80 2.11
C TYR A 108 1.40 10.06 1.01
N SER A 109 1.90 10.20 -0.22
CA SER A 109 1.06 10.40 -1.40
C SER A 109 1.47 9.52 -2.56
N PHE A 110 0.48 8.82 -3.13
CA PHE A 110 0.67 7.96 -4.28
C PHE A 110 -0.41 8.15 -5.34
N THR A 111 -0.01 7.96 -6.58
CA THR A 111 -0.94 7.80 -7.71
C THR A 111 -0.90 6.36 -8.19
N LEU A 112 -2.05 5.70 -8.30
CA LEU A 112 -2.19 4.34 -8.79
C LEU A 112 -2.85 4.33 -10.17
N ASN A 113 -2.30 3.55 -11.10
CA ASN A 113 -2.83 3.45 -12.46
C ASN A 113 -3.54 2.11 -12.69
N MET A 114 -4.86 2.16 -12.87
CA MET A 114 -5.69 0.95 -13.07
C MET A 114 -5.83 0.53 -14.54
N ALA A 115 -5.14 1.19 -15.49
CA ALA A 115 -5.28 0.91 -16.92
C ALA A 115 -4.98 -0.56 -17.27
N GLY A 116 -3.92 -1.15 -16.70
CA GLY A 116 -3.57 -2.55 -16.95
C GLY A 116 -4.70 -3.51 -16.54
N PHE A 117 -5.30 -3.29 -15.38
CA PHE A 117 -6.43 -4.09 -14.91
C PHE A 117 -7.72 -3.84 -15.69
N ASN A 118 -7.99 -2.60 -16.14
CA ASN A 118 -9.10 -2.34 -17.05
C ASN A 118 -8.96 -3.10 -18.37
N THR A 119 -7.77 -3.10 -18.97
CA THR A 119 -7.51 -3.88 -20.20
C THR A 119 -7.68 -5.37 -19.94
N LEU A 120 -7.13 -5.88 -18.83
CA LEU A 120 -7.17 -7.30 -18.48
C LEU A 120 -8.59 -7.81 -18.20
N ASN A 121 -9.41 -7.02 -17.50
CA ASN A 121 -10.74 -7.44 -17.07
C ASN A 121 -11.84 -7.06 -18.07
N GLY A 122 -11.59 -6.10 -18.97
CA GLY A 122 -12.54 -5.62 -19.97
C GLY A 122 -13.65 -4.70 -19.41
N ASN A 123 -14.52 -4.24 -20.31
CA ASN A 123 -15.53 -3.21 -20.00
C ASN A 123 -16.92 -3.74 -19.59
N THR A 124 -17.07 -5.06 -19.48
CA THR A 124 -18.32 -5.68 -19.00
C THR A 124 -18.59 -5.27 -17.55
N VAL A 125 -19.83 -5.42 -17.06
CA VAL A 125 -20.16 -5.13 -15.64
C VAL A 125 -19.25 -5.91 -14.70
N ALA A 126 -19.07 -7.21 -14.93
CA ALA A 126 -18.19 -8.07 -14.14
C ALA A 126 -16.71 -7.65 -14.23
N GLY A 127 -16.23 -7.27 -15.42
CA GLY A 127 -14.86 -6.81 -15.61
C GLY A 127 -14.56 -5.51 -14.87
N ARG A 128 -15.47 -4.53 -14.98
CA ARG A 128 -15.38 -3.25 -14.28
C ARG A 128 -15.48 -3.41 -12.77
N GLN A 129 -16.37 -4.29 -12.29
CA GLN A 129 -16.48 -4.64 -10.87
C GLN A 129 -15.14 -5.18 -10.36
N LYS A 130 -14.55 -6.13 -11.07
CA LYS A 130 -13.26 -6.72 -10.70
C LYS A 130 -12.15 -5.69 -10.60
N THR A 131 -12.05 -4.74 -11.54
CA THR A 131 -11.04 -3.67 -11.44
C THR A 131 -11.31 -2.72 -10.27
N LYS A 132 -12.57 -2.40 -9.99
CA LYS A 132 -12.94 -1.60 -8.81
C LYS A 132 -12.52 -2.30 -7.52
N ASP A 133 -12.79 -3.59 -7.41
CA ASP A 133 -12.49 -4.41 -6.25
C ASP A 133 -10.97 -4.56 -6.03
N THR A 134 -10.21 -4.77 -7.12
CA THR A 134 -8.74 -4.75 -7.07
C THR A 134 -8.21 -3.40 -6.56
N ALA A 135 -8.77 -2.29 -7.01
CA ALA A 135 -8.36 -0.97 -6.54
C ALA A 135 -8.70 -0.71 -5.06
N LYS A 136 -9.85 -1.20 -4.57
CA LYS A 136 -10.18 -1.19 -3.13
C LYS A 136 -9.19 -2.02 -2.32
N LEU A 137 -8.87 -3.23 -2.77
CA LEU A 137 -7.90 -4.10 -2.12
C LEU A 137 -6.50 -3.49 -2.07
N ALA A 138 -6.08 -2.78 -3.13
CA ALA A 138 -4.82 -2.05 -3.15
C ALA A 138 -4.79 -0.97 -2.06
N LEU A 139 -5.86 -0.17 -1.94
CA LEU A 139 -5.97 0.84 -0.89
C LEU A 139 -5.90 0.22 0.51
N ILE A 140 -6.63 -0.88 0.74
CA ILE A 140 -6.64 -1.60 2.02
C ILE A 140 -5.23 -2.10 2.38
N ALA A 141 -4.54 -2.74 1.42
CA ALA A 141 -3.18 -3.24 1.61
C ALA A 141 -2.18 -2.13 1.97
N MET A 142 -2.25 -1.00 1.26
CA MET A 142 -1.43 0.18 1.55
C MET A 142 -1.73 0.76 2.93
N LEU A 143 -3.01 0.91 3.29
CA LEU A 143 -3.43 1.44 4.59
C LEU A 143 -3.03 0.53 5.75
N LYS A 144 -3.20 -0.78 5.62
CA LYS A 144 -2.76 -1.73 6.65
C LYS A 144 -1.25 -1.77 6.80
N THR A 145 -0.52 -1.67 5.70
CA THR A 145 0.95 -1.57 5.75
C THR A 145 1.37 -0.27 6.46
N ALA A 146 0.78 0.87 6.11
CA ALA A 146 1.06 2.14 6.77
C ALA A 146 0.70 2.13 8.27
N GLU A 147 -0.43 1.52 8.63
CA GLU A 147 -0.87 1.34 10.02
C GLU A 147 0.11 0.47 10.80
N SER A 148 0.64 -0.59 10.20
CA SER A 148 1.65 -1.46 10.81
C SER A 148 2.99 -0.75 11.02
N LEU A 149 3.39 0.11 10.08
CA LEU A 149 4.66 0.85 10.15
C LEU A 149 4.64 1.97 11.20
N HIS A 150 3.54 2.72 11.28
CA HIS A 150 3.49 3.95 12.07
C HIS A 150 2.59 3.86 13.31
N GLY A 151 1.69 2.87 13.35
CA GLY A 151 0.61 2.79 14.33
C GLY A 151 -0.62 3.59 13.92
N ALA A 152 -1.78 3.18 14.43
CA ALA A 152 -3.04 3.87 14.20
C ALA A 152 -2.97 5.31 14.73
N GLY A 153 -3.29 6.29 13.88
CA GLY A 153 -3.30 7.71 14.23
C GLY A 153 -2.02 8.49 13.88
N ASN A 154 -0.93 7.79 13.55
CA ASN A 154 0.37 8.42 13.28
C ASN A 154 0.71 8.51 11.78
N PHE A 155 -0.25 8.23 10.91
CA PHE A 155 -0.06 8.35 9.47
C PHE A 155 -1.29 8.90 8.74
N ARG A 156 -1.05 9.45 7.55
CA ARG A 156 -2.05 9.86 6.58
C ARG A 156 -1.61 9.45 5.18
N LEU A 157 -2.54 8.94 4.39
CA LEU A 157 -2.25 8.41 3.07
C LEU A 157 -3.16 9.06 2.01
N TRP A 158 -2.58 9.86 1.13
CA TRP A 158 -3.25 10.35 -0.08
C TRP A 158 -3.09 9.32 -1.20
N VAL A 159 -4.20 8.86 -1.75
CA VAL A 159 -4.19 7.94 -2.90
C VAL A 159 -5.06 8.52 -4.00
N LYS A 160 -4.45 8.73 -5.17
CA LYS A 160 -5.15 9.07 -6.40
C LYS A 160 -5.21 7.86 -7.30
N PHE A 161 -6.41 7.41 -7.66
CA PHE A 161 -6.61 6.43 -8.71
C PHE A 161 -6.78 7.12 -10.05
N THR A 162 -6.04 6.63 -11.06
CA THR A 162 -6.20 7.01 -12.45
C THR A 162 -6.71 5.83 -13.25
N ASN A 163 -7.44 6.12 -14.33
CA ASN A 163 -8.05 5.11 -15.19
C ASN A 163 -8.98 4.16 -14.42
N LEU A 164 -9.79 4.67 -13.48
CA LEU A 164 -10.85 3.86 -12.90
C LEU A 164 -11.93 3.57 -13.96
N PRO A 165 -12.52 2.36 -13.97
CA PRO A 165 -13.65 2.09 -14.85
C PRO A 165 -14.87 2.93 -14.45
N ALA A 166 -15.80 3.13 -15.38
CA ALA A 166 -17.11 3.68 -15.05
C ALA A 166 -17.80 2.81 -13.99
N GLN A 167 -18.35 3.42 -12.94
CA GLN A 167 -18.91 2.68 -11.80
C GLN A 167 -20.43 2.54 -11.82
N THR A 168 -21.10 3.06 -12.86
CA THR A 168 -22.54 2.91 -13.04
C THR A 168 -22.91 1.44 -13.18
N GLY A 169 -23.88 1.00 -12.36
CA GLY A 169 -24.38 -0.38 -12.33
C GLY A 169 -23.47 -1.38 -11.61
N LEU A 170 -22.46 -0.91 -10.87
CA LEU A 170 -21.59 -1.74 -10.03
C LEU A 170 -22.16 -1.87 -8.60
N THR A 171 -21.86 -2.96 -7.91
CA THR A 171 -22.35 -3.26 -6.55
C THR A 171 -21.42 -2.71 -5.47
N GLY A 172 -21.94 -2.49 -4.26
CA GLY A 172 -21.16 -1.94 -3.14
C GLY A 172 -20.82 -0.45 -3.32
N SER A 173 -20.05 0.09 -2.39
CA SER A 173 -19.71 1.51 -2.36
C SER A 173 -18.90 1.96 -3.58
N VAL A 174 -19.03 3.25 -3.89
CA VAL A 174 -18.24 3.93 -4.93
C VAL A 174 -16.79 4.01 -4.46
N LEU A 175 -15.86 3.65 -5.35
CA LEU A 175 -14.45 3.93 -5.17
C LEU A 175 -14.16 5.38 -5.59
N PHE A 176 -13.79 6.22 -4.64
CA PHE A 176 -13.41 7.60 -4.97
C PHE A 176 -12.06 7.62 -5.69
N ALA A 177 -11.95 8.45 -6.74
CA ALA A 177 -10.68 8.66 -7.44
C ALA A 177 -9.61 9.27 -6.53
N GLY A 178 -10.01 9.91 -5.42
CA GLY A 178 -9.10 10.50 -4.45
C GLY A 178 -8.28 11.66 -5.02
N GLY A 179 -7.12 11.90 -4.43
CA GLY A 179 -6.21 12.95 -4.84
C GLY A 179 -4.84 12.75 -4.22
N THR A 180 -3.92 13.61 -4.62
CA THR A 180 -2.50 13.51 -4.23
C THR A 180 -2.13 14.46 -3.10
N ASP A 181 -2.97 15.44 -2.78
CA ASP A 181 -2.75 16.40 -1.68
C ASP A 181 -4.05 17.18 -1.37
N TRP A 182 -4.01 18.13 -0.45
CA TRP A 182 -5.07 19.11 -0.23
C TRP A 182 -5.51 19.80 -1.55
N PRO A 183 -6.82 20.05 -1.78
CA PRO A 183 -7.95 19.95 -0.85
C PRO A 183 -8.58 18.55 -0.73
N THR A 184 -7.95 17.50 -1.26
CA THR A 184 -8.46 16.13 -1.07
C THR A 184 -8.09 15.58 0.30
N TRP A 185 -8.98 14.76 0.86
CA TRP A 185 -8.79 14.19 2.19
C TRP A 185 -7.94 12.92 2.13
N PRO A 186 -6.94 12.78 3.02
CA PRO A 186 -6.20 11.54 3.15
C PRO A 186 -7.06 10.44 3.77
N TYR A 187 -6.64 9.20 3.52
CA TYR A 187 -7.06 8.05 4.29
C TYR A 187 -6.24 7.94 5.58
N THR A 188 -6.90 7.51 6.64
CA THR A 188 -6.31 7.19 7.95
C THR A 188 -6.86 5.84 8.41
N ALA A 189 -6.28 5.25 9.45
CA ALA A 189 -6.79 4.00 10.05
C ALA A 189 -8.26 4.09 10.50
N SER A 190 -8.76 5.29 10.81
CA SER A 190 -10.14 5.57 11.23
C SER A 190 -11.06 6.09 10.12
N SER A 191 -10.60 6.13 8.88
CA SER A 191 -11.41 6.62 7.76
C SER A 191 -12.65 5.74 7.56
N SER A 192 -13.83 6.35 7.59
CA SER A 192 -15.10 5.62 7.40
C SER A 192 -15.16 4.93 6.04
N VAL A 193 -14.66 5.60 5.00
CA VAL A 193 -14.55 5.06 3.64
C VAL A 193 -13.65 3.81 3.62
N TYR A 194 -12.53 3.86 4.33
CA TYR A 194 -11.62 2.72 4.46
C TYR A 194 -12.29 1.54 5.20
N HIS A 195 -13.01 1.81 6.29
CA HIS A 195 -13.76 0.77 6.99
C HIS A 195 -14.84 0.15 6.12
N THR A 196 -15.58 0.95 5.34
CA THR A 196 -16.56 0.45 4.36
C THR A 196 -15.90 -0.47 3.35
N TYR A 197 -14.78 -0.05 2.73
CA TYR A 197 -14.08 -0.91 1.77
C TYR A 197 -13.57 -2.19 2.42
N THR A 198 -13.05 -2.11 3.65
CA THR A 198 -12.59 -3.29 4.38
C THR A 198 -13.74 -4.26 4.63
N SER A 199 -14.90 -3.78 5.09
CA SER A 199 -16.07 -4.64 5.33
C SER A 199 -16.68 -5.24 4.07
N GLU A 200 -16.49 -4.60 2.92
CA GLU A 200 -16.98 -5.11 1.64
C GLU A 200 -16.01 -6.12 1.02
N MET A 201 -14.71 -5.98 1.29
CA MET A 201 -13.66 -6.70 0.56
C MET A 201 -12.95 -7.78 1.37
N ILE A 202 -12.90 -7.65 2.71
CA ILE A 202 -12.21 -8.59 3.59
C ILE A 202 -13.27 -9.40 4.33
N ASP A 203 -13.14 -10.72 4.26
CA ASP A 203 -14.05 -11.64 4.92
C ASP A 203 -13.90 -11.56 6.45
N THR A 204 -15.00 -11.78 7.19
CA THR A 204 -15.00 -11.77 8.66
C THR A 204 -14.36 -13.02 9.27
N ASP A 205 -14.23 -14.09 8.49
CA ASP A 205 -13.60 -15.35 8.88
C ASP A 205 -12.09 -15.39 8.52
N CYS A 206 -11.54 -14.21 8.20
CA CYS A 206 -10.11 -13.90 8.23
C CYS A 206 -9.71 -13.44 9.66
#